data_AF-A0A5C8PIN5-F1
#
_entry.id   AF-A0A5C8PIN5-F1
#
_cell.length_a   1.000
_cell.length_b   1.000
_cell.length_c   1.000
_cell.angle_alpha   90.00
_cell.angle_beta   90.00
_cell.angle_gamma   90.00
#
_symmetry.space_group_name_H-M   'P 1'
#
loop_
_entity.id
_entity.type
_entity.pdbx_description
1 polymer ?
#
loop_
_entity_poly.entity_id
_entity_poly.type
_entity_poly.pdbx_seq_one_letter_code
_entity_poly.pdbx_strand_id
1 'polypeptide(L)'
;MPQPAVEQLVYPLLDGLERVHAAGFLHRDIKPANILLDGHGRPTLIDFGASRVALQGRTQALTAVYTPGYAAFEQSTSARQGPWTDIYALAATLYHCITGAPPPSAIDRMIDDRLVPAADAGKGRYAPSLLAAIDAGLTLKPTERPQAIAQWRQVLSGIAHSAGHVSPDDTRRM
;
A
#
# COMPACT_ATOMS: atom_id res chain seq x y z
N MET A 1 15.46 8.18 -4.97
CA MET A 1 15.68 8.68 -3.59
C MET A 1 16.50 7.66 -2.79
N PRO A 2 17.46 8.04 -1.93
CA PRO A 2 18.23 7.07 -1.14
C PRO A 2 17.40 6.37 -0.06
N GLN A 3 17.80 5.16 0.38
CA GLN A 3 17.05 4.35 1.35
C GLN A 3 16.70 5.10 2.66
N PRO A 4 17.63 5.80 3.34
CA PRO A 4 17.30 6.50 4.59
C PRO A 4 16.20 7.56 4.42
N ALA A 5 16.14 8.22 3.26
CA ALA A 5 15.08 9.18 2.98
C ALA A 5 13.73 8.48 2.75
N VAL A 6 13.71 7.31 2.09
CA VAL A 6 12.47 6.51 1.97
C VAL A 6 11.99 6.05 3.36
N GLU A 7 12.90 5.63 4.23
CA GLU A 7 12.58 5.19 5.59
C GLU A 7 12.05 6.33 6.47
N GLN A 8 12.62 7.54 6.35
CA GLN A 8 12.10 8.74 7.02
C GLN A 8 10.68 9.10 6.59
N LEU A 9 10.28 8.73 5.37
CA LEU A 9 8.92 8.91 4.89
C LEU A 9 7.99 7.80 5.37
N VAL A 10 8.40 6.54 5.24
CA VAL A 10 7.48 5.41 5.40
C VAL A 10 6.96 5.31 6.84
N TYR A 11 7.81 5.42 7.86
CA TYR A 11 7.40 5.15 9.23
C TYR A 11 6.35 6.14 9.76
N PRO A 12 6.52 7.48 9.62
CA PRO A 12 5.48 8.42 10.05
C PRO A 12 4.18 8.29 9.25
N LEU A 13 4.27 7.95 7.95
CA LEU A 13 3.07 7.70 7.13
C LEU A 13 2.29 6.49 7.62
N LEU A 14 2.97 5.40 8.00
CA LEU A 14 2.32 4.23 8.61
C LEU A 14 1.66 4.58 9.94
N ASP A 15 2.33 5.36 10.79
CA ASP A 15 1.78 5.81 12.09
C ASP A 15 0.49 6.63 11.89
N GLY A 16 0.49 7.52 10.89
CA GLY A 16 -0.69 8.30 10.53
C GLY A 16 -1.83 7.44 10.00
N LEU A 17 -1.55 6.53 9.06
CA LEU A 17 -2.57 5.66 8.48
C LEU A 17 -3.17 4.69 9.49
N GLU A 18 -2.36 4.15 10.40
CA GLU A 18 -2.84 3.26 11.45
C GLU A 18 -3.87 3.97 12.35
N ARG A 19 -3.63 5.25 12.68
CA ARG A 19 -4.59 6.08 13.43
C ARG A 19 -5.86 6.38 12.62
N VAL A 20 -5.73 6.70 11.34
CA VAL A 20 -6.86 6.95 10.44
C VAL A 20 -7.75 5.71 10.33
N HIS A 21 -7.14 4.53 10.13
CA HIS A 21 -7.82 3.25 10.04
C HIS A 21 -8.48 2.84 11.36
N ALA A 22 -7.80 3.05 12.49
CA ALA A 22 -8.36 2.80 13.82
C ALA A 22 -9.59 3.67 14.12
N ALA A 23 -9.65 4.88 13.54
CA ALA A 23 -10.82 5.76 13.61
C ALA A 23 -11.94 5.38 12.61
N GLY A 24 -11.76 4.30 11.82
CA GLY A 24 -12.76 3.82 10.86
C GLY A 24 -12.76 4.56 9.52
N PHE A 25 -11.75 5.38 9.24
CA PHE A 25 -11.63 6.12 7.98
C PHE A 25 -10.58 5.49 7.06
N LEU A 26 -10.71 5.75 5.76
CA LEU A 26 -9.70 5.45 4.73
C LEU A 26 -9.35 6.74 4.02
N HIS A 27 -8.09 6.94 3.65
CA HIS A 27 -7.63 8.11 2.92
C HIS A 27 -8.10 8.10 1.45
N ARG A 28 -7.98 6.95 0.76
CA ARG A 28 -8.42 6.69 -0.63
C ARG A 28 -7.72 7.47 -1.75
N ASP A 29 -6.78 8.36 -1.45
CA ASP A 29 -6.07 9.16 -2.45
C ASP A 29 -4.62 9.42 -2.03
N ILE A 30 -3.93 8.38 -1.57
CA ILE A 30 -2.52 8.50 -1.18
C ILE A 30 -1.66 8.52 -2.44
N LYS A 31 -0.90 9.61 -2.60
CA LYS A 31 0.02 9.85 -3.71
C LYS A 31 1.02 10.94 -3.31
N PRO A 32 2.15 11.12 -4.02
CA PRO A 32 3.14 12.14 -3.70
C PRO A 32 2.56 13.55 -3.52
N ALA A 33 1.58 13.95 -4.35
CA ALA A 33 0.94 15.26 -4.27
C ALA A 33 0.16 15.50 -2.96
N ASN A 34 -0.24 14.42 -2.26
CA ASN A 34 -0.99 14.48 -1.01
C ASN A 34 -0.10 14.19 0.23
N ILE A 35 1.23 14.25 0.06
CA ILE A 35 2.19 14.12 1.15
C ILE A 35 3.01 15.41 1.22
N LEU A 36 2.78 16.21 2.25
CA LEU A 36 3.59 17.40 2.50
C LEU A 36 4.78 17.06 3.40
N LEU A 37 5.94 17.62 3.08
CA LEU A 37 7.12 17.55 3.94
C LEU A 37 7.27 18.86 4.69
N ASP A 38 7.46 18.80 6.00
CA ASP A 38 7.80 19.97 6.80
C ASP A 38 9.27 20.41 6.58
N GLY A 39 9.68 21.48 7.26
CA GLY A 39 11.06 21.99 7.19
C GLY A 39 12.13 21.02 7.71
N HIS A 40 11.73 19.91 8.34
CA HIS A 40 12.59 18.83 8.83
C HIS A 40 12.45 17.55 7.99
N GLY A 41 11.72 17.58 6.88
CA GLY A 41 11.49 16.43 6.00
C GLY A 41 10.49 15.41 6.54
N ARG A 42 9.71 15.73 7.58
CA ARG A 42 8.70 14.82 8.12
C ARG A 42 7.44 14.86 7.25
N PRO A 43 6.92 13.71 6.83
CA PRO A 43 5.74 13.67 5.98
C PRO A 43 4.44 13.84 6.76
N THR A 44 3.47 14.51 6.15
CA THR A 44 2.09 14.61 6.62
C THR A 44 1.15 14.31 5.46
N LEU A 45 0.24 13.36 5.66
CA LEU A 45 -0.85 13.12 4.71
C LEU A 45 -1.85 14.27 4.77
N ILE A 46 -2.20 14.78 3.59
CA ILE A 46 -3.19 15.85 3.41
C ILE A 46 -4.29 15.40 2.46
N ASP A 47 -5.36 16.19 2.38
CA ASP A 47 -6.48 16.00 1.46
C ASP A 47 -7.22 14.65 1.62
N PHE A 48 -8.01 14.56 2.68
CA PHE A 48 -8.98 13.48 2.90
C PHE A 48 -10.28 13.70 2.08
N GLY A 49 -10.23 14.44 0.96
CA GLY A 49 -11.40 14.73 0.13
C GLY A 49 -12.12 13.47 -0.35
N ALA A 50 -11.35 12.47 -0.81
CA ALA A 50 -11.89 11.17 -1.22
C ALA A 50 -12.52 10.37 -0.06
N SER A 51 -12.03 10.56 1.17
CA SER A 51 -12.61 9.97 2.38
C SER A 51 -14.04 10.44 2.63
N ARG A 52 -14.27 11.74 2.41
CA ARG A 52 -15.57 12.40 2.66
C ARG A 52 -16.62 12.01 1.63
N VAL A 53 -16.24 11.91 0.35
CA VAL A 53 -17.16 11.52 -0.75
C VAL A 53 -17.70 10.10 -0.54
N ALA A 54 -16.86 9.16 -0.09
CA ALA A 54 -17.31 7.79 0.17
C ALA A 54 -18.33 7.67 1.31
N LEU A 55 -18.29 8.58 2.30
CA LEU A 55 -19.26 8.62 3.40
C LEU A 55 -20.61 9.21 2.99
N GLN A 56 -20.64 10.03 1.92
CA GLN A 56 -21.86 10.69 1.42
C GLN A 56 -22.67 9.83 0.43
N GLY A 57 -22.26 8.59 0.17
CA GLY A 57 -22.99 7.65 -0.69
C GLY A 57 -22.49 7.61 -2.14
N ARG A 58 -22.78 6.50 -2.82
CA ARG A 58 -22.19 6.06 -4.10
C ARG A 58 -22.48 6.95 -5.32
N THR A 59 -23.33 7.96 -5.21
CA THR A 59 -23.87 8.71 -6.35
C THR A 59 -22.88 9.70 -6.97
N GLN A 60 -21.76 10.02 -6.31
CA GLN A 60 -20.69 10.87 -6.87
C GLN A 60 -19.50 10.11 -7.47
N ALA A 61 -19.49 8.77 -7.39
CA ALA A 61 -18.37 7.95 -7.86
C ALA A 61 -18.09 8.05 -9.38
N LEU A 62 -19.02 8.60 -10.16
CA LEU A 62 -18.91 8.69 -11.63
C LEU A 62 -17.97 9.81 -12.14
N THR A 63 -17.45 10.66 -11.26
CA THR A 63 -16.51 11.75 -11.63
C THR A 63 -15.23 11.77 -10.82
N ALA A 64 -14.99 10.77 -9.96
CA ALA A 64 -13.73 10.66 -9.25
C ALA A 64 -12.61 10.33 -10.26
N VAL A 65 -11.92 11.37 -10.72
CA VAL A 65 -10.70 11.25 -11.52
C VAL A 65 -9.62 10.71 -10.58
N TYR A 66 -9.54 9.39 -10.47
CA TYR A 66 -8.46 8.74 -9.76
C TYR A 66 -7.15 8.99 -10.50
N THR A 67 -6.07 9.27 -9.76
CA THR A 67 -4.76 9.47 -10.36
C THR A 67 -4.19 8.11 -10.80
N PRO A 68 -3.91 7.90 -12.10
CA PRO A 68 -3.38 6.63 -12.60
C PRO A 68 -2.11 6.21 -11.86
N GLY A 69 -1.99 4.91 -11.59
CA GLY A 69 -0.84 4.31 -10.90
C GLY A 69 -0.94 4.24 -9.37
N TYR A 70 -1.75 5.08 -8.72
CA TYR A 70 -1.86 5.07 -7.25
C TYR A 70 -3.17 4.47 -6.74
N ALA A 71 -4.26 4.62 -7.48
CA ALA A 71 -5.55 4.09 -7.06
C ALA A 71 -5.59 2.56 -7.17
N ALA A 72 -6.06 1.91 -6.11
CA ALA A 72 -6.24 0.46 -6.09
C ALA A 72 -7.42 0.06 -6.99
N PHE A 73 -7.36 -1.12 -7.60
CA PHE A 73 -8.38 -1.58 -8.55
C PHE A 73 -9.80 -1.57 -7.94
N GLU A 74 -9.94 -1.97 -6.68
CA GLU A 74 -11.24 -2.00 -6.00
C GLU A 74 -11.93 -0.64 -5.89
N GLN A 75 -11.19 0.49 -6.00
CA GLN A 75 -11.76 1.83 -5.99
C GLN A 75 -12.57 2.16 -7.26
N SER A 76 -12.29 1.43 -8.36
CA SER A 76 -12.98 1.56 -9.64
C SER A 76 -14.11 0.54 -9.82
N THR A 77 -14.44 -0.23 -8.79
CA THR A 77 -15.44 -1.30 -8.83
C THR A 77 -16.44 -1.19 -7.69
N SER A 78 -17.40 -2.12 -7.62
CA SER A 78 -18.32 -2.28 -6.48
C SER A 78 -17.72 -3.07 -5.31
N ALA A 79 -16.46 -3.51 -5.43
CA ALA A 79 -15.78 -4.27 -4.38
C ALA A 79 -15.61 -3.46 -3.08
N ARG A 80 -15.45 -4.18 -1.97
CA ARG A 80 -15.22 -3.55 -0.67
C ARG A 80 -13.85 -2.87 -0.65
N GLN A 81 -13.83 -1.66 -0.13
CA GLN A 81 -12.62 -0.93 0.22
C GLN A 81 -12.33 -1.10 1.71
N GLY A 82 -11.05 -1.09 2.06
CA GLY A 82 -10.58 -1.25 3.44
C GLY A 82 -9.14 -0.75 3.59
N PRO A 83 -8.48 -0.98 4.73
CA PRO A 83 -7.09 -0.58 4.95
C PRO A 83 -6.13 -1.00 3.83
N TRP A 84 -6.36 -2.17 3.22
CA TRP A 84 -5.60 -2.67 2.07
C TRP A 84 -5.64 -1.74 0.85
N THR A 85 -6.69 -0.92 0.70
CA THR A 85 -6.83 0.08 -0.37
C THR A 85 -5.80 1.20 -0.21
N ASP A 86 -5.66 1.73 1.01
CA ASP A 86 -4.64 2.73 1.33
C ASP A 86 -3.22 2.13 1.29
N ILE A 87 -3.07 0.86 1.69
CA ILE A 87 -1.79 0.14 1.59
C ILE A 87 -1.31 0.05 0.14
N TYR A 88 -2.19 -0.23 -0.81
CA TYR A 88 -1.82 -0.23 -2.23
C TYR A 88 -1.34 1.15 -2.69
N ALA A 89 -2.09 2.20 -2.34
CA ALA A 89 -1.76 3.57 -2.75
C ALA A 89 -0.44 4.07 -2.15
N LEU A 90 -0.17 3.74 -0.88
CA LEU A 90 1.12 4.02 -0.25
C LEU A 90 2.24 3.15 -0.87
N ALA A 91 2.00 1.88 -1.17
CA ALA A 91 2.99 1.04 -1.86
C ALA A 91 3.34 1.57 -3.26
N ALA A 92 2.36 2.06 -4.03
CA ALA A 92 2.58 2.74 -5.31
C ALA A 92 3.40 4.03 -5.15
N THR A 93 3.15 4.78 -4.08
CA THR A 93 3.95 5.97 -3.74
C THR A 93 5.39 5.60 -3.41
N LEU A 94 5.61 4.57 -2.60
CA LEU A 94 6.95 4.08 -2.27
C LEU A 94 7.66 3.48 -3.49
N TYR A 95 6.94 2.80 -4.37
CA TYR A 95 7.47 2.32 -5.65
C TYR A 95 8.00 3.50 -6.48
N HIS A 96 7.20 4.56 -6.62
CA HIS A 96 7.63 5.78 -7.30
C HIS A 96 8.89 6.38 -6.65
N CYS A 97 8.96 6.43 -5.32
CA CYS A 97 10.14 6.91 -4.61
C CYS A 97 11.44 6.17 -5.00
N ILE A 98 11.36 4.87 -5.29
CA ILE A 98 12.53 4.01 -5.56
C ILE A 98 12.87 3.84 -7.05
N THR A 99 11.88 3.99 -7.94
CA THR A 99 12.04 3.84 -9.40
C THR A 99 12.04 5.16 -10.16
N GLY A 100 11.49 6.23 -9.57
CA GLY A 100 11.30 7.53 -10.23
C GLY A 100 10.03 7.63 -11.08
N ALA A 101 9.19 6.59 -11.12
CA ALA A 101 7.89 6.62 -11.79
C ALA A 101 6.83 5.78 -11.03
N PRO A 102 5.54 6.15 -11.07
CA PRO A 102 4.49 5.30 -10.50
C PRO A 102 4.43 3.95 -11.22
N PRO A 103 3.87 2.91 -10.58
CA PRO A 103 3.59 1.65 -11.28
C PRO A 103 2.54 1.89 -12.38
N PRO A 104 2.42 0.97 -13.36
CA PRO A 104 1.29 0.99 -14.29
C PRO A 104 -0.04 0.99 -13.54
N SER A 105 -1.09 1.58 -14.14
CA SER A 105 -2.38 1.70 -13.45
C SER A 105 -2.94 0.34 -13.08
N ALA A 106 -3.67 0.25 -11.96
CA ALA A 106 -4.25 -1.02 -11.53
C ALA A 106 -5.21 -1.64 -12.57
N ILE A 107 -5.86 -0.80 -13.39
CA ILE A 107 -6.72 -1.23 -14.50
C ILE A 107 -5.89 -1.86 -15.60
N ASP A 108 -4.81 -1.20 -16.04
CA ASP A 108 -3.92 -1.74 -17.09
C ASP A 108 -3.29 -3.06 -16.63
N ARG A 109 -2.84 -3.10 -15.37
CA ARG A 109 -2.26 -4.31 -14.77
C ARG A 109 -3.25 -5.48 -14.67
N MET A 110 -4.56 -5.22 -14.58
CA MET A 110 -5.55 -6.29 -14.63
C MET A 110 -5.72 -6.89 -16.04
N ILE A 111 -5.39 -6.13 -17.08
CA ILE A 111 -5.46 -6.58 -18.47
C ILE A 111 -4.15 -7.28 -18.85
N ASP A 112 -3.01 -6.66 -18.54
CA ASP A 112 -1.66 -7.14 -18.81
C ASP A 112 -0.69 -6.59 -17.74
N ASP A 113 -0.35 -7.41 -16.75
CA ASP A 113 0.51 -6.98 -15.64
C ASP A 113 1.99 -6.93 -16.07
N ARG A 114 2.44 -5.73 -16.43
CA ARG A 114 3.82 -5.42 -16.81
C ARG A 114 4.63 -4.75 -15.68
N LEU A 115 4.13 -4.78 -14.45
CA LEU A 115 4.88 -4.22 -13.33
C LEU A 115 6.20 -4.97 -13.15
N VAL A 116 7.33 -4.23 -13.18
CA VAL A 116 8.61 -4.76 -12.70
C VAL A 116 8.55 -4.76 -11.16
N PRO A 117 8.72 -5.92 -10.49
CA PRO A 117 8.71 -5.99 -9.03
C PRO A 117 9.72 -5.03 -8.41
N ALA A 118 9.37 -4.45 -7.26
CA ALA A 118 10.26 -3.62 -6.47
C ALA A 118 11.52 -4.40 -6.07
N ALA A 119 11.40 -5.70 -5.75
CA ALA A 119 12.53 -6.59 -5.48
C ALA A 119 13.59 -6.58 -6.59
N ASP A 120 13.17 -6.47 -7.85
CA ASP A 120 14.07 -6.40 -8.99
C ASP A 120 14.53 -4.97 -9.28
N ALA A 121 13.58 -4.02 -9.36
CA ALA A 121 13.87 -2.62 -9.68
C ALA A 121 14.81 -1.97 -8.64
N GLY A 122 14.68 -2.34 -7.37
CA GLY A 122 15.43 -1.80 -6.24
C GLY A 122 16.62 -2.65 -5.80
N LYS A 123 16.90 -3.78 -6.48
CA LYS A 123 17.91 -4.75 -6.04
C LYS A 123 19.27 -4.10 -5.80
N GLY A 124 19.88 -4.40 -4.65
CA GLY A 124 21.19 -3.86 -4.25
C GLY A 124 21.19 -2.38 -3.85
N ARG A 125 20.08 -1.65 -3.99
CA ARG A 125 19.93 -0.24 -3.59
C ARG A 125 19.11 -0.05 -2.32
N TYR A 126 18.24 -1.00 -2.01
CA TYR A 126 17.34 -0.96 -0.86
C TYR A 126 17.33 -2.28 -0.10
N ALA A 127 16.96 -2.23 1.18
CA ALA A 127 16.74 -3.41 2.00
C ALA A 127 15.72 -4.36 1.37
N PRO A 128 15.97 -5.69 1.35
CA PRO A 128 15.04 -6.67 0.81
C PRO A 128 13.64 -6.61 1.44
N SER A 129 13.55 -6.31 2.74
CA SER A 129 12.27 -6.19 3.45
C SER A 129 11.43 -5.00 2.98
N LEU A 130 12.06 -3.87 2.67
CA LEU A 130 11.38 -2.71 2.09
C LEU A 130 10.81 -3.05 0.71
N LEU A 131 11.61 -3.69 -0.13
CA LEU A 131 11.19 -4.07 -1.48
C LEU A 131 10.04 -5.11 -1.44
N ALA A 132 10.18 -6.13 -0.59
CA ALA A 132 9.13 -7.13 -0.38
C ALA A 132 7.83 -6.51 0.15
N ALA A 133 7.91 -5.51 1.02
CA ALA A 133 6.73 -4.79 1.49
C ALA A 133 6.06 -4.00 0.37
N ILE A 134 6.82 -3.32 -0.49
CA ILE A 134 6.27 -2.62 -1.66
C ILE A 134 5.54 -3.62 -2.58
N ASP A 135 6.16 -4.76 -2.88
CA ASP A 135 5.56 -5.79 -3.73
C ASP A 135 4.29 -6.39 -3.11
N ALA A 136 4.32 -6.70 -1.81
CA ALA A 136 3.14 -7.17 -1.08
C ALA A 136 1.99 -6.15 -1.09
N GLY A 137 2.32 -4.86 -0.99
CA GLY A 137 1.33 -3.77 -1.08
C GLY A 137 0.79 -3.56 -2.49
N LEU A 138 1.58 -3.81 -3.54
CA LEU A 138 1.18 -3.69 -4.95
C LEU A 138 0.46 -4.92 -5.51
N THR A 139 0.17 -5.92 -4.69
CA THR A 139 -0.59 -7.10 -5.11
C THR A 139 -2.01 -6.69 -5.53
N LEU A 140 -2.42 -7.04 -6.75
CA LEU A 140 -3.72 -6.60 -7.31
C LEU A 140 -4.89 -7.12 -6.50
N LYS A 141 -4.86 -8.42 -6.16
CA LYS A 141 -5.92 -9.08 -5.41
C LYS A 141 -5.97 -8.55 -3.98
N PRO A 142 -7.07 -7.86 -3.57
CA PRO A 142 -7.15 -7.21 -2.27
C PRO A 142 -6.93 -8.16 -1.09
N THR A 143 -7.40 -9.41 -1.20
CA THR A 143 -7.30 -10.42 -0.13
C THR A 143 -5.90 -10.98 0.08
N GLU A 144 -4.99 -10.79 -0.88
CA GLU A 144 -3.61 -11.27 -0.81
C GLU A 144 -2.63 -10.16 -0.36
N ARG A 145 -3.11 -8.91 -0.28
CA ARG A 145 -2.38 -7.81 0.35
C ARG A 145 -2.38 -7.93 1.87
N PRO A 146 -1.45 -7.25 2.56
CA PRO A 146 -1.60 -6.96 3.98
C PRO A 146 -2.95 -6.26 4.25
N GLN A 147 -3.71 -6.81 5.20
CA GLN A 147 -5.06 -6.36 5.51
C GLN A 147 -5.09 -5.22 6.55
N ALA A 148 -3.96 -4.96 7.21
CA ALA A 148 -3.80 -3.90 8.20
C ALA A 148 -2.36 -3.38 8.20
N ILE A 149 -2.17 -2.14 8.68
CA ILE A 149 -0.84 -1.52 8.79
C ILE A 149 0.10 -2.36 9.67
N ALA A 150 -0.39 -2.91 10.79
CA ALA A 150 0.39 -3.80 11.65
C ALA A 150 0.95 -5.02 10.91
N GLN A 151 0.16 -5.66 10.04
CA GLN A 151 0.62 -6.79 9.23
C GLN A 151 1.68 -6.34 8.22
N TRP A 152 1.51 -5.15 7.63
CA TRP A 152 2.47 -4.64 6.66
C TRP A 152 3.80 -4.23 7.30
N ARG A 153 3.78 -3.69 8.53
CA ARG A 153 4.97 -3.41 9.34
C ARG A 153 5.82 -4.67 9.57
N GLN A 154 5.19 -5.83 9.77
CA GLN A 154 5.92 -7.09 9.92
C GLN A 154 6.76 -7.40 8.68
N VAL A 155 6.19 -7.23 7.47
CA VAL A 155 6.92 -7.39 6.21
C VAL A 155 8.07 -6.38 6.10
N LEU A 156 7.83 -5.11 6.40
CA LEU A 156 8.86 -4.05 6.38
C LEU A 156 10.02 -4.31 7.34
N SER A 157 9.71 -4.88 8.51
CA SER A 157 10.71 -5.23 9.53
C SER A 157 11.50 -6.51 9.19
N GLY A 158 11.13 -7.24 8.13
CA GLY A 158 11.74 -8.52 7.79
C GLY A 158 11.38 -9.65 8.75
N ILE A 159 10.41 -9.43 9.65
CA ILE A 159 9.86 -10.46 10.54
C ILE A 159 8.93 -11.31 9.68
N ALA A 160 9.49 -12.35 9.06
CA ALA A 160 8.70 -13.37 8.39
C ALA A 160 7.78 -14.04 9.43
N HIS A 161 6.49 -14.10 9.13
CA HIS A 161 5.64 -15.11 9.77
C HIS A 161 6.16 -16.46 9.29
N SER A 162 6.85 -17.18 10.17
CA SER A 162 6.94 -18.63 10.09
C SER A 162 5.50 -19.16 10.13
N ALA A 163 4.87 -19.34 8.98
CA ALA A 163 3.61 -20.06 8.91
C ALA A 163 3.88 -21.44 9.50
N GLY A 164 3.22 -21.74 10.63
CA GLY A 164 3.37 -23.00 11.34
C GLY A 164 3.16 -24.16 10.38
N HIS A 165 4.23 -24.91 10.13
CA HIS A 165 4.16 -26.19 9.45
C HIS A 165 3.59 -27.19 10.45
N VAL A 166 2.26 -27.29 10.52
CA VAL A 166 1.62 -28.45 11.14
C VAL A 166 1.66 -29.56 10.10
N SER A 167 2.63 -30.46 10.22
CA SER A 167 2.66 -31.69 9.44
C SER A 167 1.40 -32.51 9.72
N PRO A 168 0.75 -33.13 8.70
CA PRO A 168 -0.46 -33.93 8.90
C PRO A 168 -0.30 -35.25 9.67
N ASP A 169 0.86 -35.53 10.27
CA ASP A 169 1.24 -36.90 10.64
C ASP A 169 0.97 -37.30 12.10
N ASP A 170 0.36 -36.43 12.91
CA ASP A 170 0.19 -36.68 14.37
C ASP A 170 -1.20 -37.20 14.78
N THR A 171 -2.03 -37.63 13.81
CA THR A 171 -3.40 -38.12 14.11
C THR A 171 -3.53 -39.64 14.17
N ARG A 172 -2.43 -40.41 14.29
CA ARG A 172 -2.49 -41.87 14.30
C ARG A 172 -1.72 -42.51 15.46
N ARG A 173 -2.14 -42.20 16.69
CA ARG A 173 -1.83 -43.01 17.88
C ARG A 173 -2.73 -42.61 19.06
N MET A 174 -4.03 -42.87 18.97
CA MET A 174 -4.91 -43.22 20.11
C MET A 174 -6.04 -44.11 19.60
#